data_AF-A0A6N7L2F4-F1
#
_entry.id   AF-A0A6N7L2F4-F1
#
_cell.length_a   1.000
_cell.length_b   1.000
_cell.length_c   1.000
_cell.angle_alpha   90.00
_cell.angle_beta   90.00
_cell.angle_gamma   90.00
#
_symmetry.space_group_name_H-M   'P 1'
#
loop_
_entity.id
_entity.type
_entity.pdbx_description
1 polymer ?
#
loop_
_entity_poly.entity_id
_entity_poly.type
_entity_poly.pdbx_seq_one_letter_code
_entity_poly.pdbx_strand_id
1 'polypeptide(L)'
;MNHHPPAAERSAERLVAAGVLRRHEDERPHPALGNSPISYVSTELWAELTALAIAPAAAGATARALLHAIAAEAVDASLAPGNETAPRDDLYVTHPAHIGPHRRIVWFQRSGPRGPITAGFPPER
;
A
#
# COMPACT_ATOMS: atom_id res chain seq x y z
N MET A 1 29.19 8.82 -3.08
CA MET A 1 28.68 7.87 -2.07
C MET A 1 27.66 6.99 -2.76
N ASN A 2 28.03 5.76 -3.10
CA ASN A 2 27.07 4.82 -3.69
C ASN A 2 26.16 4.32 -2.58
N HIS A 3 24.97 4.92 -2.48
CA HIS A 3 23.91 4.37 -1.62
C HIS A 3 23.46 3.06 -2.26
N HIS A 4 23.94 1.94 -1.71
CA HIS A 4 23.39 0.65 -2.07
C HIS A 4 22.05 0.51 -1.34
N PRO A 5 20.92 0.37 -2.05
CA PRO A 5 19.62 0.27 -1.39
C PRO A 5 19.54 -1.00 -0.54
N PRO A 6 18.79 -1.00 0.58
CA PRO A 6 18.56 -2.20 1.39
C PRO A 6 17.94 -3.34 0.57
N ALA A 7 18.09 -4.58 1.05
CA ALA A 7 17.66 -5.78 0.33
C ALA A 7 16.16 -5.76 -0.01
N ALA A 8 15.33 -5.19 0.86
CA ALA A 8 13.90 -5.11 0.66
C ALA A 8 13.49 -4.09 -0.43
N GLU A 9 14.14 -2.92 -0.46
CA GLU A 9 14.00 -1.96 -1.57
C GLU A 9 14.46 -2.59 -2.88
N ARG A 10 15.58 -3.32 -2.90
CA ARG A 10 16.01 -4.08 -4.10
C ARG A 10 14.96 -5.09 -4.56
N SER A 11 14.29 -5.76 -3.64
CA SER A 11 13.19 -6.68 -3.96
C SER A 11 11.98 -5.94 -4.54
N ALA A 12 11.57 -4.81 -3.95
CA ALA A 12 10.49 -3.98 -4.47
C ALA A 12 10.81 -3.43 -5.87
N GLU A 13 12.03 -2.96 -6.09
CA GLU A 13 12.48 -2.44 -7.38
C GLU A 13 12.52 -3.53 -8.48
N ARG A 14 12.85 -4.77 -8.12
CA ARG A 14 12.70 -5.91 -9.04
C ARG A 14 11.24 -6.16 -9.40
N LEU A 15 10.33 -6.05 -8.44
CA LEU A 15 8.89 -6.19 -8.69
C LEU A 15 8.33 -5.02 -9.51
N VAL A 16 8.88 -3.81 -9.36
CA VAL A 16 8.59 -2.67 -10.24
C VAL A 16 9.06 -2.97 -11.67
N ALA A 17 10.28 -3.45 -11.85
CA ALA A 17 10.81 -3.83 -13.15
C ALA A 17 10.00 -4.97 -13.81
N ALA A 18 9.43 -5.88 -13.01
CA ALA A 18 8.54 -6.95 -13.47
C ALA A 18 7.09 -6.49 -13.74
N GLY A 19 6.75 -5.22 -13.48
CA GLY A 19 5.41 -4.67 -13.66
C GLY A 19 4.38 -5.08 -12.59
N VAL A 20 4.82 -5.73 -11.51
CA VAL A 20 3.98 -6.18 -10.40
C VAL A 20 3.67 -5.02 -9.44
N LEU A 21 4.67 -4.17 -9.19
CA LEU A 21 4.52 -2.97 -8.38
C LEU A 21 4.70 -1.71 -9.23
N ARG A 22 4.21 -0.59 -8.71
CA ARG A 22 4.44 0.76 -9.22
C ARG A 22 5.04 1.60 -8.11
N ARG A 23 5.98 2.48 -8.44
CA ARG A 23 6.41 3.54 -7.50
C ARG A 23 5.25 4.50 -7.29
N HIS A 24 5.03 4.87 -6.04
CA HIS A 24 4.05 5.88 -5.66
C HIS A 24 4.78 7.20 -5.41
N GLU A 25 4.35 8.25 -6.11
CA GLU A 25 4.99 9.57 -6.07
C GLU A 25 4.50 10.46 -4.92
N ASP A 26 3.45 10.03 -4.20
CA ASP A 26 2.97 10.78 -3.05
C ASP A 26 3.82 10.46 -1.82
N GLU A 27 4.71 11.40 -1.48
CA GLU A 27 5.59 11.31 -0.32
C GLU A 27 4.93 11.79 0.97
N ARG A 28 3.63 12.12 0.95
CA ARG A 28 2.92 12.57 2.15
C ARG A 28 2.89 11.46 3.21
N PRO A 29 3.27 11.75 4.46
CA PRO A 29 3.22 10.76 5.53
C PRO A 29 1.76 10.47 5.91
N HIS A 30 1.45 9.21 6.18
CA HIS A 30 0.14 8.79 6.68
C HIS A 30 0.22 8.50 8.19
N PRO A 31 -0.52 9.22 9.05
CA PRO A 31 -0.48 8.99 10.49
C PRO A 31 -0.85 7.57 10.90
N ALA A 32 -1.84 6.97 10.22
CA ALA A 32 -2.29 5.59 10.42
C ALA A 32 -1.24 4.53 10.07
N LEU A 33 -0.22 4.88 9.28
CA LEU A 33 0.86 3.99 8.84
C LEU A 33 2.17 4.29 9.58
N GLY A 34 2.08 4.66 10.87
CA GLY A 34 3.24 5.06 11.67
C GLY A 34 3.95 6.29 11.10
N ASN A 35 3.20 7.27 10.58
CA ASN A 35 3.72 8.48 9.91
C ASN A 35 4.64 8.21 8.72
N SER A 36 4.47 7.08 8.03
CA SER A 36 5.25 6.74 6.84
C SER A 36 4.45 7.00 5.55
N PRO A 37 5.11 7.40 4.45
CA PRO A 37 4.46 7.48 3.15
C PRO A 37 4.26 6.08 2.55
N ILE A 38 3.37 5.99 1.56
CA ILE A 38 3.26 4.79 0.72
C ILE A 38 4.30 4.92 -0.39
N SER A 39 5.24 3.98 -0.47
CA SER A 39 6.33 4.04 -1.45
C SER A 39 5.99 3.25 -2.73
N TYR A 40 5.24 2.17 -2.58
CA TYR A 40 4.87 1.29 -3.68
C TYR A 40 3.39 0.92 -3.63
N VAL A 41 2.78 0.72 -4.80
CA VAL A 41 1.41 0.21 -4.94
C VAL A 41 1.43 -0.94 -5.92
N SER A 42 0.75 -2.04 -5.61
CA SER A 42 0.56 -3.13 -6.57
C SER A 42 -0.16 -2.64 -7.82
N THR A 43 0.25 -3.13 -8.99
CA THR A 43 -0.36 -2.74 -10.26
C THR A 43 -1.85 -3.07 -10.30
N GLU A 44 -2.27 -4.19 -9.69
CA GLU A 44 -3.67 -4.60 -9.57
C GLU A 44 -4.49 -3.58 -8.77
N LEU A 45 -4.08 -3.25 -7.54
CA LEU A 45 -4.77 -2.24 -6.73
C LEU A 45 -4.83 -0.90 -7.44
N TRP A 46 -3.74 -0.47 -8.08
CA TRP A 46 -3.72 0.78 -8.83
C TRP A 46 -4.75 0.77 -9.97
N ALA A 47 -4.82 -0.32 -10.74
CA ALA A 47 -5.75 -0.45 -11.86
C ALA A 47 -7.21 -0.34 -11.38
N GLU A 48 -7.57 -1.07 -10.32
CA GLU A 48 -8.89 -1.03 -9.72
C GLU A 48 -9.27 0.38 -9.24
N LEU A 49 -8.35 1.08 -8.57
CA LEU A 49 -8.60 2.45 -8.10
C LEU A 49 -8.73 3.46 -9.25
N THR A 50 -7.93 3.31 -10.31
CA THR A 50 -8.04 4.16 -11.50
C THR A 50 -9.32 3.92 -12.29
N ALA A 51 -9.84 2.68 -12.30
CA ALA A 51 -11.07 2.33 -12.99
C ALA A 51 -12.31 2.99 -12.37
N LEU A 52 -12.21 3.44 -11.12
CA LEU A 52 -13.27 4.20 -10.44
C LEU A 52 -13.34 5.67 -10.87
N ALA A 53 -12.41 6.15 -11.69
CA ALA A 53 -12.44 7.53 -12.16
C ALA A 53 -13.53 7.75 -13.21
N ILE A 54 -14.25 8.86 -13.07
CA ILE A 54 -15.33 9.25 -13.99
C ILE A 54 -14.78 9.59 -15.40
N ALA A 55 -13.54 10.07 -15.48
CA ALA A 55 -12.87 10.44 -16.72
C ALA A 55 -11.42 9.94 -16.75
N PRO A 56 -10.89 9.51 -17.92
CA PRO A 56 -9.52 9.00 -18.04
C PRO A 56 -8.45 9.99 -17.56
N ALA A 57 -8.64 11.28 -17.82
CA ALA A 57 -7.72 12.34 -17.40
C ALA A 57 -7.62 12.49 -15.86
N ALA A 58 -8.64 12.03 -15.11
CA ALA A 58 -8.68 12.10 -13.66
C ALA A 58 -8.13 10.83 -12.98
N ALA A 59 -7.89 9.74 -13.73
CA ALA A 59 -7.56 8.42 -13.21
C ALA A 59 -6.48 8.41 -12.13
N GLY A 60 -5.33 9.03 -12.40
CA GLY A 60 -4.22 9.08 -11.44
C GLY A 60 -4.54 9.89 -10.18
N ALA A 61 -5.26 11.01 -10.32
CA ALA A 61 -5.67 11.84 -9.19
C ALA A 61 -6.71 11.12 -8.32
N THR A 62 -7.68 10.45 -8.94
CA THR A 62 -8.67 9.61 -8.25
C THR A 62 -7.99 8.48 -7.49
N ALA A 63 -7.06 7.75 -8.12
CA ALA A 63 -6.38 6.64 -7.45
C ALA A 63 -5.55 7.11 -6.24
N ARG A 64 -4.84 8.24 -6.35
CA ARG A 64 -4.12 8.84 -5.21
C ARG A 64 -5.06 9.24 -4.08
N ALA A 65 -6.14 9.94 -4.39
CA ALA A 65 -7.10 10.41 -3.40
C ALA A 65 -7.78 9.24 -2.67
N LEU A 66 -8.20 8.21 -3.41
CA LEU A 66 -8.80 7.01 -2.84
C LEU A 66 -7.79 6.24 -1.99
N LEU A 67 -6.57 6.05 -2.47
CA LEU A 67 -5.52 5.38 -1.70
C LEU A 67 -5.22 6.10 -0.39
N HIS A 68 -5.16 7.44 -0.40
CA HIS A 68 -4.97 8.24 0.80
C HIS A 68 -6.14 8.08 1.79
N ALA A 69 -7.38 8.05 1.29
CA ALA A 69 -8.56 7.83 2.12
C ALA A 69 -8.54 6.43 2.76
N ILE A 70 -8.25 5.39 1.97
CA ILE A 70 -8.10 4.01 2.43
C ILE A 70 -6.99 3.90 3.49
N ALA A 71 -5.84 4.54 3.25
CA ALA A 71 -4.72 4.54 4.19
C ALA A 71 -5.06 5.22 5.51
N ALA A 72 -5.92 6.24 5.51
CA ALA A 72 -6.34 6.92 6.74
C ALA A 72 -7.19 6.02 7.66
N GLU A 73 -7.82 4.98 7.11
CA GLU A 73 -8.61 4.00 7.86
C GLU A 73 -7.83 2.74 8.25
N ALA A 74 -6.54 2.66 7.88
CA ALA A 74 -5.73 1.50 8.19
C ALA A 74 -5.44 1.40 9.69
N VAL A 75 -5.42 0.17 10.20
CA VAL A 75 -5.05 -0.16 11.58
C VAL A 75 -3.89 -1.14 11.59
N ASP A 76 -3.00 -1.03 12.56
CA ASP A 76 -1.93 -2.01 12.76
C ASP A 76 -2.54 -3.39 13.02
N ALA A 77 -2.15 -4.38 12.21
CA ALA A 77 -2.70 -5.72 12.26
C ALA A 77 -2.42 -6.44 13.60
N SER A 78 -1.38 -6.04 14.33
CA SER A 78 -1.06 -6.55 15.67
C SER A 78 -2.10 -6.14 16.73
N LEU A 79 -2.92 -5.12 16.44
CA LEU A 79 -4.02 -4.68 17.31
C LEU A 79 -5.28 -5.54 17.12
N ALA A 80 -5.33 -6.40 16.11
CA ALA A 80 -6.44 -7.31 15.90
C ALA A 80 -6.40 -8.45 16.94
N PRO A 81 -7.54 -8.84 17.54
CA PRO A 81 -7.60 -9.98 18.44
C PRO A 81 -7.06 -11.25 17.79
N GLY A 82 -6.16 -11.96 18.47
CA GLY A 82 -5.49 -13.16 17.97
C GLY A 82 -4.21 -12.90 17.14
N ASN A 83 -3.85 -11.64 16.89
CA ASN A 83 -2.63 -11.24 16.20
C ASN A 83 -1.63 -10.50 17.13
N GLU A 84 -1.77 -10.62 18.44
CA GLU A 84 -0.99 -9.83 19.41
C GLU A 84 0.51 -10.13 19.36
N THR A 85 0.90 -11.26 18.76
CA THR A 85 2.29 -11.69 18.57
C THR A 85 2.89 -11.22 17.25
N ALA A 86 2.09 -10.61 16.36
CA ALA A 86 2.59 -10.06 15.10
C ALA A 86 3.52 -8.87 15.38
N PRO A 87 4.61 -8.70 14.61
CA PRO A 87 5.45 -7.52 14.70
C PRO A 87 4.61 -6.25 14.49
N ARG A 88 4.69 -5.33 15.46
CA ARG A 88 4.05 -4.00 15.35
C ARG A 88 4.65 -3.22 14.19
N ASP A 89 3.84 -2.36 13.60
CA ASP A 89 4.21 -1.47 12.50
C ASP A 89 4.67 -2.15 11.19
N ASP A 90 4.57 -3.48 11.09
CA ASP A 90 4.98 -4.22 9.90
C ASP A 90 3.83 -4.43 8.89
N LEU A 91 2.60 -4.48 9.37
CA LEU A 91 1.41 -4.64 8.53
C LEU A 91 0.26 -3.80 9.06
N TYR A 92 -0.26 -2.92 8.21
CA TYR A 92 -1.50 -2.20 8.48
C TYR A 92 -2.58 -2.71 7.52
N VAL A 93 -3.79 -2.88 8.03
CA VAL A 93 -4.92 -3.43 7.28
C VAL A 93 -6.12 -2.51 7.40
N THR A 94 -6.88 -2.39 6.33
CA THR A 94 -8.16 -1.66 6.38
C THR A 94 -9.31 -2.57 6.75
N HIS A 95 -10.42 -1.98 7.20
CA HIS A 95 -11.70 -2.67 7.06
C HIS A 95 -12.00 -2.92 5.57
N PRO A 96 -12.76 -3.98 5.24
CA PRO A 96 -13.10 -4.25 3.85
C PRO A 96 -13.95 -3.11 3.26
N ALA A 97 -13.43 -2.47 2.20
CA ALA A 97 -14.06 -1.38 1.48
C ALA A 97 -14.51 -1.83 0.09
N HIS A 98 -15.49 -1.14 -0.50
CA HIS A 98 -15.91 -1.40 -1.86
C HIS A 98 -14.89 -0.80 -2.85
N ILE A 99 -14.17 -1.68 -3.54
CA ILE A 99 -13.22 -1.34 -4.59
C ILE A 99 -13.69 -2.09 -5.84
N GLY A 100 -14.17 -1.31 -6.82
CA GLY A 100 -14.91 -1.88 -7.94
C GLY A 100 -16.18 -2.61 -7.47
N PRO A 101 -16.54 -3.76 -8.05
CA PRO A 101 -17.72 -4.54 -7.67
C PRO A 101 -17.52 -5.38 -6.39
N HIS A 102 -16.32 -5.36 -5.80
CA HIS A 102 -15.96 -6.27 -4.71
C HIS A 102 -15.70 -5.53 -3.40
N ARG A 103 -15.97 -6.21 -2.28
CA ARG A 103 -15.60 -5.73 -0.96
C ARG A 103 -14.24 -6.35 -0.58
N ARG A 104 -13.17 -5.56 -0.64
CA ARG A 104 -11.79 -6.03 -0.47
C ARG A 104 -11.08 -5.30 0.67
N ILE A 105 -10.16 -6.00 1.32
CA ILE A 105 -9.22 -5.43 2.28
C ILE A 105 -8.01 -4.92 1.52
N VAL A 106 -7.43 -3.79 1.92
CA VAL A 106 -6.12 -3.34 1.46
C VAL A 106 -5.10 -3.55 2.57
N TRP A 107 -3.96 -4.14 2.21
CA TRP A 107 -2.79 -4.29 3.06
C TRP A 107 -1.77 -3.21 2.74
N PHE A 108 -1.19 -2.64 3.79
CA PHE A 108 -0.04 -1.76 3.75
C PHE A 108 1.09 -2.46 4.48
N GLN A 109 1.93 -3.17 3.72
CA GLN A 109 3.02 -3.95 4.27
C GLN A 109 4.30 -3.11 4.29
N ARG A 110 4.90 -2.98 5.47
CA ARG A 110 6.23 -2.42 5.63
C ARG A 110 7.27 -3.52 5.44
N SER A 111 8.35 -3.18 4.75
CA SER A 111 9.40 -4.16 4.45
C SER A 111 10.41 -4.42 5.59
N GLY A 112 10.14 -3.90 6.79
CA GLY A 112 11.02 -3.93 7.98
C GLY A 112 11.09 -2.56 8.70
N PRO A 113 11.89 -2.43 9.77
CA PRO A 113 11.94 -1.20 10.56
C PRO A 113 12.29 0.03 9.72
N ARG A 114 11.38 1.02 9.66
CA ARG A 114 11.48 2.23 8.82
C ARG A 114 11.58 1.97 7.31
N GLY A 115 11.29 0.75 6.86
CA GLY A 115 11.29 0.40 5.45
C GLY A 115 10.13 1.03 4.68
N PRO A 116 10.20 1.02 3.34
CA PRO A 116 9.10 1.45 2.48
C PRO A 116 7.82 0.66 2.75
N ILE A 117 6.68 1.33 2.53
CA ILE A 117 5.37 0.69 2.58
C ILE A 117 4.90 0.36 1.17
N THR A 118 4.42 -0.87 1.01
CA THR A 118 3.76 -1.35 -0.21
C THR A 118 2.28 -1.54 0.06
N ALA A 119 1.43 -0.86 -0.73
CA ALA A 119 -0.02 -1.04 -0.70
C ALA A 119 -0.46 -2.10 -1.74
N GLY A 120 -1.31 -3.03 -1.33
CA GLY A 120 -1.84 -4.05 -2.24
C GLY A 120 -3.01 -4.82 -1.65
N PHE A 121 -3.57 -5.73 -2.44
CA PHE A 121 -4.51 -6.70 -1.91
C PHE A 121 -3.77 -7.81 -1.15
N PRO A 122 -4.43 -8.48 -0.19
CA PRO A 122 -3.89 -9.68 0.43
C PRO A 122 -3.53 -10.72 -0.64
N PRO A 123 -2.46 -11.51 -0.46
CA PRO A 123 -2.14 -12.59 -1.39
C PRO A 123 -3.30 -13.59 -1.48
N GLU A 124 -3.61 -14.01 -2.70
CA GLU A 124 -4.57 -15.10 -2.94
C GLU A 124 -4.01 -16.39 -2.29
N ARG A 125 -4.86 -17.10 -1.54
CA ARG A 125 -4.51 -18.38 -0.91
C ARG A 125 -4.56 -19.53 -1.91
#